data_AF-A0A427BKM4-F1
#
_entry.id   AF-A0A427BKM4-F1
#
_cell.length_a   1.000
_cell.length_b   1.000
_cell.length_c   1.000
_cell.angle_alpha   90.00
_cell.angle_beta   90.00
_cell.angle_gamma   90.00
#
_symmetry.space_group_name_H-M   'P 1'
#
loop_
_entity.id
_entity.type
_entity.pdbx_description
1 polymer ?
#
loop_
_entity_poly.entity_id
_entity_poly.type
_entity_poly.pdbx_seq_one_letter_code
_entity_poly.pdbx_strand_id
1 'polypeptide(L)'
;MSKFMNMFRFYANEDKKYQLENDLTKALAVTLQENNLFLFKALEDLLTKDDFKKIINSDFSTSSIEISIQRDTKTISKPDKVYAISVSENELDINSLLKHSEGVINTEITDLVIEINNSETTNNFKVALIFEVKRNNVNTSRQLFDQVISIFRSKDDEFDFDQFIINEAEDLIQVKDWSWQKVMSTAHQIHNFQQLMQNKSKILEDFIELVVDHNQLWKPKTSLEQTPATFNRVIKERIKLAVPEAFRLNYSDRNGLVLNEVSWANELIIYDYLAKENPTIQFSVYPANTKAQGQVIFNKSENPIIKKELIIMGIPYQVEVNYHLKFSSFQSFFTSIDFNENDLLKDPIYTRDNFKKYAGRRLRNNNDWLEVQNFFDQYFKPEFDWRKKCNWQNKVIGSNRSRFDLSFSYACSINIDYKNLQQHDTDVDDLSKLTEYLLAVKE
;
A
#
# COMPACT_ATOMS: atom_id res chain seq x y z
N MET A 1 0.12 -24.64 6.56
CA MET A 1 0.89 -25.66 5.81
C MET A 1 2.35 -25.56 6.24
N SER A 2 3.09 -26.67 6.24
CA SER A 2 4.51 -26.65 6.63
C SER A 2 5.31 -25.86 5.61
N LYS A 3 5.96 -24.75 6.02
CA LYS A 3 6.88 -23.97 5.17
C LYS A 3 7.98 -24.85 4.55
N PHE A 4 8.26 -26.00 5.16
CA PHE A 4 9.28 -26.95 4.72
C PHE A 4 8.88 -27.79 3.49
N MET A 5 7.64 -27.70 3.01
CA MET A 5 7.16 -28.45 1.84
C MET A 5 7.01 -27.57 0.58
N ASN A 6 7.40 -26.29 0.64
CA ASN A 6 7.32 -25.39 -0.50
C ASN A 6 8.47 -25.69 -1.47
N MET A 7 8.15 -26.00 -2.73
CA MET A 7 9.13 -26.48 -3.72
C MET A 7 10.17 -25.45 -4.14
N PHE A 8 9.91 -24.16 -3.94
CA PHE A 8 10.83 -23.07 -4.28
C PHE A 8 11.69 -22.62 -3.09
N ARG A 9 11.58 -23.28 -1.93
CA ARG A 9 12.45 -22.98 -0.79
C ARG A 9 13.63 -23.94 -0.75
N PHE A 10 14.84 -23.41 -0.88
CA PHE A 10 16.07 -24.17 -0.72
C PHE A 10 16.51 -24.22 0.76
N TYR A 11 17.07 -25.37 1.19
CA TYR A 11 17.48 -25.61 2.57
C TYR A 11 18.85 -24.99 2.96
N ALA A 12 19.66 -24.55 1.99
CA ALA A 12 21.02 -24.07 2.22
C ALA A 12 21.11 -22.54 2.26
N ASN A 13 21.96 -22.00 3.14
CA ASN A 13 21.75 -20.70 3.80
C ASN A 13 22.93 -19.72 3.62
N GLU A 14 23.78 -19.88 2.60
CA GLU A 14 25.08 -19.19 2.58
C GLU A 14 25.10 -17.85 1.80
N ASP A 15 24.21 -17.58 0.83
CA ASP A 15 24.20 -16.28 0.12
C ASP A 15 22.82 -15.84 -0.44
N LYS A 16 21.86 -15.56 0.46
CA LYS A 16 20.46 -15.24 0.11
C LYS A 16 20.26 -14.02 -0.80
N LYS A 17 21.18 -13.04 -0.79
CA LYS A 17 20.95 -11.74 -1.43
C LYS A 17 21.11 -11.76 -2.96
N TYR A 18 21.95 -12.64 -3.49
CA TYR A 18 22.13 -12.86 -4.94
C TYR A 18 21.32 -14.06 -5.46
N GLN A 19 20.99 -15.01 -4.59
CA GLN A 19 20.12 -16.15 -4.94
C GLN A 19 18.68 -15.73 -5.20
N LEU A 20 18.17 -14.73 -4.50
CA LEU A 20 16.74 -14.40 -4.55
C LEU A 20 16.23 -14.01 -5.95
N GLU A 21 17.00 -13.25 -6.73
CA GLU A 21 16.60 -12.88 -8.10
C GLU A 21 16.51 -14.13 -8.98
N ASN A 22 17.52 -14.99 -8.92
CA ASN A 22 17.52 -16.27 -9.63
C ASN A 22 16.40 -17.21 -9.15
N ASP A 23 16.11 -17.24 -7.86
CA ASP A 23 15.03 -18.04 -7.27
C ASP A 23 13.66 -17.56 -7.75
N LEU A 24 13.45 -16.24 -7.81
CA LEU A 24 12.23 -15.63 -8.34
C LEU A 24 12.07 -15.90 -9.83
N THR A 25 13.13 -15.72 -10.63
CA THR A 25 13.15 -16.03 -12.07
C THR A 25 12.83 -17.50 -12.32
N LYS A 26 13.51 -18.40 -11.61
CA LYS A 26 13.29 -19.84 -11.73
C LYS A 26 11.87 -20.23 -11.31
N ALA A 27 11.36 -19.67 -10.22
CA ALA A 27 10.01 -19.97 -9.75
C ALA A 27 8.95 -19.47 -10.74
N LEU A 28 9.12 -18.28 -11.31
CA LEU A 28 8.25 -17.75 -12.37
C LEU A 28 8.27 -18.66 -13.61
N ALA A 29 9.46 -19.04 -14.08
CA ALA A 29 9.64 -19.91 -15.25
C ALA A 29 8.97 -21.27 -15.08
N VAL A 30 9.22 -21.95 -13.95
CA VAL A 30 8.59 -23.24 -13.63
C VAL A 30 7.08 -23.11 -13.50
N THR A 31 6.59 -22.03 -12.91
CA THR A 31 5.13 -21.83 -12.76
C THR A 31 4.45 -21.57 -14.10
N LEU A 32 5.09 -20.82 -15.00
CA LEU A 32 4.62 -20.64 -16.38
C LEU A 32 4.64 -21.97 -17.15
N GLN A 33 5.66 -22.81 -16.95
CA GLN A 33 5.76 -24.09 -17.63
C GLN A 33 4.71 -25.11 -17.15
N GLU A 34 4.43 -25.14 -15.85
CA GLU A 34 3.62 -26.20 -15.24
C GLU A 34 2.15 -25.82 -14.98
N ASN A 35 1.79 -24.53 -15.08
CA ASN A 35 0.42 -24.06 -14.93
C ASN A 35 -0.09 -23.41 -16.22
N ASN A 36 -0.73 -24.22 -17.06
CA ASN A 36 -1.25 -23.81 -18.38
C ASN A 36 -2.21 -22.61 -18.31
N LEU A 37 -3.02 -22.48 -17.26
CA LEU A 37 -3.93 -21.34 -17.10
C LEU A 37 -3.17 -20.04 -16.80
N PHE A 38 -2.12 -20.14 -15.98
CA PHE A 38 -1.23 -19.03 -15.70
C PHE A 38 -0.45 -18.61 -16.94
N LEU A 39 0.10 -19.56 -17.70
CA LEU A 39 0.75 -19.28 -18.99
C LEU A 39 -0.20 -18.62 -19.99
N PHE A 40 -1.39 -19.20 -20.17
CA PHE A 40 -2.39 -18.65 -21.09
C PHE A 40 -2.71 -17.19 -20.76
N LYS A 41 -2.95 -16.90 -19.47
CA LYS A 41 -3.28 -15.53 -19.04
C LYS A 41 -2.09 -14.59 -19.16
N ALA A 42 -0.88 -15.05 -18.83
CA ALA A 42 0.34 -14.27 -19.02
C ALA A 42 0.55 -13.90 -20.49
N LEU A 43 0.37 -14.84 -21.42
CA LEU A 43 0.47 -14.57 -22.85
C LEU A 43 -0.61 -13.58 -23.33
N GLU A 44 -1.84 -13.70 -22.81
CA GLU A 44 -2.93 -12.76 -23.11
C GLU A 44 -2.59 -11.33 -22.66
N ASP A 45 -1.96 -11.17 -21.49
CA ASP A 45 -1.62 -9.86 -20.93
C ASP A 45 -0.37 -9.24 -21.58
N LEU A 46 0.60 -10.07 -21.97
CA LEU A 46 1.89 -9.63 -22.52
C LEU A 46 1.84 -9.33 -24.02
N LEU A 47 1.10 -10.13 -24.79
CA LEU A 47 1.04 -10.00 -26.25
C LEU A 47 0.05 -8.92 -26.68
N THR A 48 0.20 -8.40 -27.90
CA THR A 48 -0.87 -7.60 -28.51
C THR A 48 -2.08 -8.50 -28.78
N LYS A 49 -3.29 -7.92 -28.77
CA LYS A 49 -4.53 -8.68 -29.04
C LYS A 49 -4.48 -9.45 -30.37
N ASP A 50 -3.84 -8.88 -31.38
CA ASP A 50 -3.75 -9.50 -32.69
C ASP A 50 -2.71 -10.63 -32.71
N ASP A 51 -1.55 -10.43 -32.10
CA ASP A 51 -0.52 -11.48 -32.03
C ASP A 51 -0.95 -12.65 -31.14
N PHE A 52 -1.62 -12.38 -30.01
CA PHE A 52 -2.23 -13.42 -29.18
C PHE A 52 -3.23 -14.27 -29.98
N LYS A 53 -4.11 -13.62 -30.75
CA LYS A 53 -5.06 -14.31 -31.64
C LYS A 53 -4.37 -15.13 -32.72
N LYS A 54 -3.30 -14.63 -33.33
CA LYS A 54 -2.54 -15.38 -34.34
C LYS A 54 -1.95 -16.65 -33.75
N ILE A 55 -1.39 -16.58 -32.54
CA ILE A 55 -0.78 -17.72 -31.84
C ILE A 55 -1.85 -18.73 -31.41
N ILE A 56 -2.94 -18.30 -30.79
CA ILE A 56 -3.92 -19.25 -30.24
C ILE A 56 -4.77 -19.94 -31.31
N ASN A 57 -4.89 -19.33 -32.50
CA ASN A 57 -5.63 -19.88 -33.62
C ASN A 57 -4.74 -20.60 -34.65
N SER A 58 -3.44 -20.74 -34.40
CA SER A 58 -2.55 -21.51 -35.28
C SER A 58 -2.83 -23.02 -35.17
N ASP A 59 -2.42 -23.79 -36.18
CA ASP A 59 -2.59 -25.24 -36.16
C ASP A 59 -1.73 -25.85 -35.04
N PHE A 60 -2.41 -26.47 -34.06
CA PHE A 60 -1.79 -27.05 -32.87
C PHE A 60 -0.81 -28.18 -33.18
N SER A 61 -0.91 -28.83 -34.34
CA SER A 61 -0.01 -29.93 -34.71
C SER A 61 1.43 -29.50 -34.97
N THR A 62 1.68 -28.20 -35.18
CA THR A 62 3.00 -27.63 -35.50
C THR A 62 3.41 -26.51 -34.55
N SER A 63 2.59 -26.19 -33.56
CA SER A 63 2.87 -25.08 -32.65
C SER A 63 3.71 -25.54 -31.46
N SER A 64 4.75 -24.79 -31.09
CA SER A 64 5.63 -25.08 -29.95
C SER A 64 5.73 -23.88 -29.02
N ILE A 65 5.84 -24.14 -27.72
CA ILE A 65 6.22 -23.15 -26.70
C ILE A 65 7.38 -23.72 -25.90
N GLU A 66 8.48 -23.00 -25.84
CA GLU A 66 9.67 -23.34 -25.07
C GLU A 66 9.94 -22.24 -24.04
N ILE A 67 10.13 -22.63 -22.77
CA ILE A 67 10.46 -21.71 -21.69
C ILE A 67 11.87 -22.03 -21.20
N SER A 68 12.74 -21.03 -21.15
CA SER A 68 14.14 -21.16 -20.74
C SER A 68 14.54 -20.05 -19.79
N ILE A 69 15.54 -20.29 -18.95
CA ILE A 69 16.14 -19.27 -18.07
C ILE A 69 17.62 -19.07 -18.40
N GLN A 70 18.15 -17.88 -18.14
CA GLN A 70 19.56 -17.54 -18.34
C GLN A 70 20.05 -17.88 -19.76
N ARG A 71 19.26 -17.51 -20.77
CA ARG A 71 19.54 -17.83 -22.18
C ARG A 71 20.34 -16.72 -22.83
N ASP A 72 21.35 -17.09 -23.63
CA ASP A 72 22.07 -16.15 -24.48
C ASP A 72 21.18 -15.73 -25.65
N THR A 73 20.89 -14.44 -25.74
CA THR A 73 20.03 -13.82 -26.75
C THR A 73 20.52 -14.05 -28.18
N LYS A 74 21.83 -14.24 -28.40
CA LYS A 74 22.39 -14.57 -29.72
C LYS A 74 21.94 -15.93 -30.24
N THR A 75 21.51 -16.82 -29.35
CA THR A 75 21.08 -18.18 -29.69
C THR A 75 19.62 -18.25 -30.11
N ILE A 76 18.83 -17.21 -29.81
CA ILE A 76 17.40 -17.13 -30.15
C ILE A 76 17.25 -17.07 -31.67
N SER A 77 16.35 -17.86 -32.25
CA SER A 77 16.09 -17.83 -33.70
C SER A 77 15.41 -16.50 -34.10
N LYS A 78 15.65 -16.00 -35.32
CA LYS A 78 15.10 -14.69 -35.76
C LYS A 78 13.57 -14.72 -35.67
N PRO A 79 12.95 -13.93 -34.77
CA PRO A 79 11.50 -13.95 -34.58
C PRO A 79 10.81 -12.90 -35.46
N ASP A 80 9.52 -13.08 -35.71
CA ASP A 80 8.68 -12.07 -36.38
C ASP A 80 8.32 -10.93 -35.42
N LYS A 81 8.29 -11.20 -34.11
CA LYS A 81 8.09 -10.21 -33.04
C LYS A 81 8.94 -10.55 -31.81
N VAL A 82 9.51 -9.52 -31.20
CA VAL A 82 10.14 -9.55 -29.88
C VAL A 82 9.32 -8.74 -28.89
N TYR A 83 8.99 -9.35 -27.75
CA TYR A 83 8.41 -8.67 -26.61
C TYR A 83 9.48 -8.54 -25.52
N ALA A 84 9.93 -7.32 -25.26
CA ALA A 84 10.89 -7.00 -24.22
C ALA A 84 10.15 -6.66 -22.92
N ILE A 85 10.31 -7.50 -21.90
CA ILE A 85 9.47 -7.49 -20.70
C ILE A 85 10.31 -7.19 -19.47
N SER A 86 9.94 -6.13 -18.76
CA SER A 86 10.50 -5.86 -17.43
C SER A 86 9.62 -6.47 -16.35
N VAL A 87 10.25 -7.24 -15.45
CA VAL A 87 9.62 -7.72 -14.22
C VAL A 87 10.39 -7.12 -13.03
N SER A 88 9.98 -5.92 -12.62
CA SER A 88 10.60 -5.18 -11.52
C SER A 88 9.57 -4.63 -10.53
N GLU A 89 10.04 -3.95 -9.48
CA GLU A 89 9.15 -3.27 -8.52
C GLU A 89 8.46 -2.02 -9.12
N ASN A 90 9.13 -1.30 -10.01
CA ASN A 90 8.60 -0.10 -10.65
C ASN A 90 8.16 -0.38 -12.08
N GLU A 91 7.21 0.40 -12.56
CA GLU A 91 6.82 0.37 -13.97
C GLU A 91 7.98 0.86 -14.85
N LEU A 92 8.26 0.10 -15.91
CA LEU A 92 9.18 0.51 -16.97
C LEU A 92 8.58 1.68 -17.77
N ASP A 93 9.37 2.73 -18.02
CA ASP A 93 9.01 3.73 -19.03
C ASP A 93 9.16 3.12 -20.43
N ILE A 94 8.06 2.60 -20.95
CA ILE A 94 7.92 1.95 -22.26
C ILE A 94 8.47 2.86 -23.38
N ASN A 95 8.34 4.18 -23.26
CA ASN A 95 8.76 5.14 -24.28
C ASN A 95 10.27 5.41 -24.30
N SER A 96 11.02 4.86 -23.36
CA SER A 96 12.46 5.13 -23.21
C SER A 96 13.36 4.09 -23.89
N LEU A 97 12.86 2.87 -24.09
CA LEU A 97 13.72 1.74 -24.47
C LEU A 97 14.35 1.92 -25.86
N LEU A 98 13.58 2.33 -26.86
CA LEU A 98 14.09 2.56 -28.22
C LEU A 98 14.84 3.89 -28.40
N LYS A 99 14.94 4.72 -27.35
CA LYS A 99 15.68 5.99 -27.37
C LYS A 99 17.15 5.84 -26.99
N HIS A 100 17.57 4.63 -26.64
CA HIS A 100 18.96 4.35 -26.36
C HIS A 100 19.80 4.36 -27.65
N SER A 101 20.96 5.01 -27.61
CA SER A 101 21.92 4.94 -28.69
C SER A 101 22.61 3.58 -28.73
N GLU A 102 23.13 3.21 -29.89
CA GLU A 102 24.07 2.12 -29.99
C GLU A 102 25.25 2.38 -29.03
N GLY A 103 25.68 1.34 -28.35
CA GLY A 103 26.77 1.38 -27.38
C GLY A 103 27.36 -0.01 -27.23
N VAL A 104 28.33 -0.17 -26.34
CA VAL A 104 28.83 -1.50 -25.98
C VAL A 104 27.68 -2.31 -25.39
N ILE A 105 27.37 -3.45 -26.01
CA ILE A 105 26.40 -4.42 -25.49
C ILE A 105 27.01 -4.99 -24.21
N ASN A 106 26.43 -4.68 -23.06
CA ASN A 106 27.02 -5.02 -21.77
C ASN A 106 26.54 -6.38 -21.24
N THR A 107 25.36 -6.84 -21.67
CA THR A 107 24.73 -8.08 -21.20
C THR A 107 23.90 -8.72 -22.31
N GLU A 108 24.22 -9.95 -22.66
CA GLU A 108 23.54 -10.71 -23.73
C GLU A 108 22.71 -11.87 -23.19
N ILE A 109 22.80 -12.16 -21.89
CA ILE A 109 22.05 -13.21 -21.22
C ILE A 109 20.78 -12.58 -20.64
N THR A 110 19.63 -13.16 -20.98
CA THR A 110 18.31 -12.78 -20.43
C THR A 110 17.89 -13.73 -19.32
N ASP A 111 17.19 -13.23 -18.31
CA ASP A 111 16.80 -14.00 -17.13
C ASP A 111 15.80 -15.12 -17.48
N LEU A 112 14.80 -14.81 -18.30
CA LEU A 112 13.76 -15.73 -18.76
C LEU A 112 13.42 -15.45 -20.22
N VAL A 113 13.15 -16.51 -20.97
CA VAL A 113 12.67 -16.46 -22.35
C VAL A 113 11.49 -17.39 -22.54
N ILE A 114 10.50 -16.93 -23.32
CA ILE A 114 9.45 -17.77 -23.89
C ILE A 114 9.54 -17.65 -25.41
N GLU A 115 9.82 -18.76 -26.07
CA GLU A 115 9.90 -18.88 -27.52
C GLU A 115 8.67 -19.62 -28.04
N ILE A 116 7.94 -18.99 -28.96
CA ILE A 116 6.73 -19.55 -29.58
C ILE A 116 7.02 -19.81 -31.06
N ASN A 117 6.77 -21.03 -31.52
CA ASN A 117 6.99 -21.49 -32.88
C ASN A 117 8.45 -21.33 -33.37
N ASN A 118 9.43 -21.57 -32.50
CA ASN A 118 10.85 -21.37 -32.82
C ASN A 118 11.44 -22.36 -33.83
N SER A 119 10.72 -23.43 -34.18
CA SER A 119 11.17 -24.42 -35.16
C SER A 119 11.21 -23.83 -36.57
N GLU A 120 12.37 -23.97 -37.24
CA GLU A 120 12.58 -23.55 -38.63
C GLU A 120 11.69 -24.29 -39.64
N THR A 121 11.17 -25.46 -39.27
CA THR A 121 10.33 -26.30 -40.14
C THR A 121 8.88 -25.80 -40.26
N THR A 122 8.52 -24.74 -39.53
CA THR A 122 7.16 -24.22 -39.50
C THR A 122 7.12 -22.82 -40.11
N ASN A 123 6.15 -22.56 -40.98
CA ASN A 123 5.83 -21.21 -41.49
C ASN A 123 4.92 -20.45 -40.52
N ASN A 124 4.94 -20.82 -39.24
CA ASN A 124 4.10 -20.21 -38.21
C ASN A 124 4.73 -18.89 -37.76
N PHE A 125 3.86 -17.98 -37.31
CA PHE A 125 4.27 -16.70 -36.72
C PHE A 125 5.13 -16.95 -35.46
N LYS A 126 6.38 -16.46 -35.50
CA LYS A 126 7.42 -16.69 -34.48
C LYS A 126 7.49 -15.52 -33.51
N VAL A 127 7.42 -15.82 -32.22
CA VAL A 127 7.45 -14.78 -31.18
C VAL A 127 8.49 -15.15 -30.13
N ALA A 128 9.31 -14.18 -29.75
CA ALA A 128 10.21 -14.28 -28.60
C ALA A 128 9.78 -13.27 -27.53
N LEU A 129 9.49 -13.76 -26.33
CA LEU A 129 9.27 -12.92 -25.14
C LEU A 129 10.53 -13.03 -24.29
N ILE A 130 11.26 -11.92 -24.14
CA ILE A 130 12.47 -11.85 -23.32
C ILE A 130 12.18 -11.06 -22.04
N PHE A 131 12.64 -11.57 -20.91
CA PHE A 131 12.32 -11.04 -19.59
C PHE A 131 13.59 -10.67 -18.85
N GLU A 132 13.63 -9.45 -18.33
CA GLU A 132 14.63 -9.03 -17.35
C GLU A 132 13.95 -8.90 -15.99
N VAL A 133 14.39 -9.71 -15.04
CA VAL A 133 13.78 -9.85 -13.73
C VAL A 133 14.65 -9.14 -12.70
N LYS A 134 14.05 -8.25 -11.91
CA LYS A 134 14.71 -7.59 -10.80
C LYS A 134 13.85 -7.70 -9.55
N ARG A 135 14.49 -8.00 -8.43
CA ARG A 135 13.83 -8.09 -7.11
C ARG A 135 13.51 -6.73 -6.46
N ASN A 136 13.93 -5.63 -7.09
CA ASN A 136 13.83 -4.27 -6.56
C ASN A 136 13.61 -3.27 -7.71
N ASN A 137 13.77 -1.98 -7.43
CA ASN A 137 13.57 -0.88 -8.36
C ASN A 137 14.74 -0.61 -9.33
N VAL A 138 15.57 -1.61 -9.63
CA VAL A 138 16.66 -1.46 -10.62
C VAL A 138 16.05 -1.27 -12.00
N ASN A 139 16.50 -0.24 -12.71
CA ASN A 139 16.06 0.04 -14.08
C ASN A 139 16.69 -0.96 -15.06
N THR A 140 15.84 -1.72 -15.75
CA THR A 140 16.19 -2.78 -16.70
C THR A 140 16.26 -2.31 -18.15
N SER A 141 15.85 -1.06 -18.45
CA SER A 141 15.71 -0.53 -19.82
C SER A 141 16.94 -0.78 -20.70
N ARG A 142 18.14 -0.44 -20.20
CA ARG A 142 19.37 -0.62 -20.98
C ARG A 142 19.74 -2.10 -21.19
N GLN A 143 19.54 -2.94 -20.19
CA GLN A 143 19.84 -4.38 -20.27
C GLN A 143 18.90 -5.06 -21.27
N LEU A 144 17.59 -4.79 -21.17
CA LEU A 144 16.60 -5.26 -22.13
C LEU A 144 16.91 -4.77 -23.55
N PHE A 145 17.28 -3.51 -23.72
CA PHE A 145 17.66 -2.98 -25.02
C PHE A 145 18.86 -3.72 -25.62
N ASP A 146 19.94 -3.88 -24.86
CA ASP A 146 21.15 -4.61 -25.29
C ASP A 146 20.82 -6.06 -25.70
N GLN A 147 19.95 -6.73 -24.92
CA GLN A 147 19.46 -8.07 -25.18
C GLN A 147 18.62 -8.16 -26.48
N VAL A 148 17.70 -7.22 -26.72
CA VAL A 148 16.90 -7.19 -27.97
C VAL A 148 17.79 -7.00 -29.18
N ILE A 149 18.69 -6.01 -29.14
CA ILE A 149 19.58 -5.69 -30.27
C ILE A 149 20.49 -6.88 -30.59
N SER A 150 20.97 -7.60 -29.56
CA SER A 150 21.79 -8.81 -29.72
C SER A 150 21.09 -9.91 -30.53
N ILE A 151 19.77 -10.09 -30.37
CA ILE A 151 18.97 -11.05 -31.16
C ILE A 151 19.11 -10.74 -32.65
N PHE A 152 18.84 -9.50 -33.06
CA PHE A 152 18.83 -9.13 -34.48
C PHE A 152 20.24 -9.06 -35.08
N ARG A 153 21.18 -8.46 -34.36
CA ARG A 153 22.57 -8.31 -34.80
C ARG A 153 23.26 -9.66 -35.03
N SER A 154 22.97 -10.67 -34.22
CA SER A 154 23.60 -11.99 -34.35
C SER A 154 23.17 -12.77 -35.60
N LYS A 155 22.12 -12.33 -36.30
CA LYS A 155 21.50 -13.03 -37.43
C LYS A 155 21.69 -12.31 -38.76
N ASP A 156 22.33 -11.15 -38.75
CA ASP A 156 22.53 -10.33 -39.94
C ASP A 156 23.96 -9.78 -39.94
N ASP A 157 24.78 -10.31 -40.87
CA ASP A 157 26.17 -9.89 -41.05
C ASP A 157 26.28 -8.43 -41.54
N GLU A 158 25.19 -7.85 -42.07
CA GLU A 158 25.09 -6.47 -42.53
C GLU A 158 24.20 -5.60 -41.61
N PHE A 159 23.99 -6.01 -40.35
CA PHE A 159 23.14 -5.27 -39.41
C PHE A 159 23.54 -3.79 -39.28
N ASP A 160 22.71 -2.92 -39.85
CA ASP A 160 22.78 -1.47 -39.70
C ASP A 160 21.80 -1.04 -38.59
N PHE A 161 22.37 -0.63 -37.45
CA PHE A 161 21.59 -0.24 -36.28
C PHE A 161 20.67 0.95 -36.56
N ASP A 162 21.17 1.99 -37.23
CA ASP A 162 20.39 3.21 -37.48
C ASP A 162 19.22 2.90 -38.42
N GLN A 163 19.48 2.11 -39.47
CA GLN A 163 18.44 1.69 -40.40
C GLN A 163 17.40 0.78 -39.74
N PHE A 164 17.83 -0.16 -38.89
CA PHE A 164 16.93 -1.03 -38.13
C PHE A 164 16.01 -0.23 -37.19
N ILE A 165 16.57 0.71 -36.43
CA ILE A 165 15.79 1.54 -35.50
C ILE A 165 14.76 2.38 -36.24
N ILE A 166 15.10 2.96 -37.39
CA ILE A 166 14.22 3.84 -38.15
C ILE A 166 13.09 3.08 -38.86
N ASN A 167 13.35 1.87 -39.39
CA ASN A 167 12.44 1.24 -40.34
C ASN A 167 11.79 -0.05 -39.84
N GLU A 168 12.36 -0.73 -38.84
CA GLU A 168 11.92 -2.07 -38.45
C GLU A 168 11.59 -2.19 -36.96
N ALA A 169 12.32 -1.48 -36.09
CA ALA A 169 12.24 -1.68 -34.64
C ALA A 169 10.83 -1.48 -34.07
N GLU A 170 10.07 -0.47 -34.49
CA GLU A 170 8.70 -0.23 -34.02
C GLU A 170 7.74 -1.39 -34.38
N ASP A 171 7.96 -1.98 -35.56
CA ASP A 171 7.17 -3.08 -36.08
C ASP A 171 7.62 -4.45 -35.57
N LEU A 172 8.86 -4.60 -35.09
CA LEU A 172 9.37 -5.88 -34.60
C LEU A 172 9.40 -5.97 -33.07
N ILE A 173 9.54 -4.85 -32.38
CA ILE A 173 9.77 -4.81 -30.93
C ILE A 173 8.55 -4.23 -30.22
N GLN A 174 8.12 -4.89 -29.15
CA GLN A 174 7.09 -4.42 -28.25
C GLN A 174 7.64 -4.42 -26.83
N VAL A 175 7.54 -3.28 -26.15
CA VAL A 175 8.01 -3.15 -24.76
C VAL A 175 6.84 -3.28 -23.81
N LYS A 176 7.00 -4.12 -22.79
CA LYS A 176 5.95 -4.42 -21.81
C LYS A 176 6.48 -4.30 -20.39
N ASP A 177 5.67 -3.69 -19.54
CA ASP A 177 5.87 -3.76 -18.10
C ASP A 177 4.96 -4.83 -17.51
N TRP A 178 5.57 -5.86 -16.91
CA TRP A 178 4.88 -6.89 -16.16
C TRP A 178 5.48 -6.96 -14.76
N SER A 179 5.38 -5.83 -14.05
CA SER A 179 5.86 -5.68 -12.68
C SER A 179 5.40 -6.83 -11.76
N TRP A 180 6.09 -7.02 -10.64
CA TRP A 180 5.72 -8.07 -9.68
C TRP A 180 4.27 -7.98 -9.19
N GLN A 181 3.70 -6.77 -9.13
CA GLN A 181 2.28 -6.58 -8.83
C GLN A 181 1.38 -7.17 -9.92
N LYS A 182 1.69 -6.94 -11.20
CA LYS A 182 0.94 -7.50 -12.35
C LYS A 182 1.09 -9.02 -12.44
N VAL A 183 2.30 -9.55 -12.22
CA VAL A 183 2.56 -11.00 -12.11
C VAL A 183 1.71 -11.62 -10.99
N MET A 184 1.72 -11.01 -9.80
CA MET A 184 0.98 -11.53 -8.66
C MET A 184 -0.53 -11.35 -8.79
N SER A 185 -1.01 -10.31 -9.47
CA SER A 185 -2.42 -10.14 -9.83
C SER A 185 -2.89 -11.31 -10.70
N THR A 186 -2.14 -11.60 -11.78
CA THR A 186 -2.36 -12.75 -12.66
C THR A 186 -2.36 -14.06 -11.86
N ALA A 187 -1.34 -14.30 -11.03
CA ALA A 187 -1.20 -15.52 -10.25
C ALA A 187 -2.37 -15.72 -9.27
N HIS A 188 -2.80 -14.67 -8.58
CA HIS A 188 -3.93 -14.75 -7.65
C HIS A 188 -5.26 -14.95 -8.35
N GLN A 189 -5.49 -14.31 -9.50
CA GLN A 189 -6.71 -14.54 -10.28
C GLN A 189 -6.84 -16.01 -10.68
N ILE A 190 -5.77 -16.59 -11.23
CA ILE A 190 -5.75 -18.01 -11.61
C ILE A 190 -5.86 -18.91 -10.38
N HIS A 191 -5.15 -18.60 -9.29
CA HIS A 191 -5.25 -19.37 -8.06
C HIS A 191 -6.68 -19.39 -7.51
N ASN A 192 -7.34 -18.23 -7.44
CA ASN A 192 -8.73 -18.13 -6.96
C ASN A 192 -9.69 -18.90 -7.87
N PHE A 193 -9.55 -18.76 -9.19
CA PHE A 193 -10.34 -19.54 -10.15
C PHE A 193 -10.14 -21.05 -9.98
N GLN A 194 -8.89 -21.51 -9.84
CA GLN A 194 -8.55 -22.90 -9.57
C GLN A 194 -9.11 -23.41 -8.22
N GLN A 195 -9.12 -22.58 -7.17
CA GLN A 195 -9.77 -22.91 -5.90
C GLN A 195 -11.28 -23.11 -6.07
N LEU A 196 -11.95 -22.21 -6.80
CA LEU A 196 -13.38 -22.31 -7.08
C LEU A 196 -13.73 -23.59 -7.85
N MET A 197 -12.89 -23.94 -8.83
CA MET A 197 -13.03 -25.17 -9.62
C MET A 197 -12.54 -26.43 -8.90
N GLN A 198 -12.08 -26.32 -7.65
CA GLN A 198 -11.49 -27.42 -6.87
C GLN A 198 -10.29 -28.10 -7.57
N ASN A 199 -9.61 -27.39 -8.46
CA ASN A 199 -8.44 -27.86 -9.22
C ASN A 199 -7.19 -27.09 -8.81
N LYS A 200 -6.77 -27.25 -7.56
CA LYS A 200 -5.68 -26.47 -6.95
C LYS A 200 -4.34 -26.84 -7.58
N SER A 201 -3.52 -25.84 -7.89
CA SER A 201 -2.13 -26.03 -8.33
C SER A 201 -1.18 -25.75 -7.17
N LYS A 202 -0.49 -26.79 -6.69
CA LYS A 202 0.52 -26.65 -5.62
C LYS A 202 1.70 -25.77 -6.06
N ILE A 203 2.08 -25.85 -7.34
CA ILE A 203 3.17 -25.06 -7.92
C ILE A 203 2.81 -23.57 -7.86
N LEU A 204 1.60 -23.21 -8.26
CA LEU A 204 1.14 -21.81 -8.21
C LEU A 204 1.01 -21.31 -6.76
N GLU A 205 0.52 -22.16 -5.84
CA GLU A 205 0.49 -21.85 -4.40
C GLU A 205 1.88 -21.56 -3.84
N ASP A 206 2.86 -22.41 -4.14
CA ASP A 206 4.23 -22.26 -3.66
C ASP A 206 4.92 -21.03 -4.24
N PHE A 207 4.63 -20.70 -5.51
CA PHE A 207 5.10 -19.48 -6.16
C PHE A 207 4.55 -18.23 -5.46
N ILE A 208 3.22 -18.18 -5.23
CA ILE A 208 2.59 -17.07 -4.52
C ILE A 208 3.20 -16.90 -3.13
N GLU A 209 3.41 -17.99 -2.39
CA GLU A 209 4.04 -17.94 -1.06
C GLU A 209 5.48 -17.42 -1.10
N LEU A 210 6.29 -17.84 -2.08
CA LEU A 210 7.67 -17.37 -2.23
C LEU A 210 7.72 -15.86 -2.43
N VAL A 211 6.90 -15.35 -3.34
CA VAL A 211 6.87 -13.93 -3.69
C VAL A 211 6.36 -13.10 -2.51
N VAL A 212 5.29 -13.55 -1.83
CA VAL A 212 4.73 -12.88 -0.64
C VAL A 212 5.70 -12.88 0.54
N ASP A 213 6.46 -13.97 0.76
CA ASP A 213 7.48 -14.02 1.81
C ASP A 213 8.63 -13.04 1.53
N HIS A 214 8.93 -12.75 0.26
CA HIS A 214 9.88 -11.71 -0.10
C HIS A 214 9.32 -10.30 0.09
N ASN A 215 8.18 -10.00 -0.54
CA ASN A 215 7.55 -8.68 -0.47
C ASN A 215 6.01 -8.81 -0.44
N GLN A 216 5.44 -8.62 0.75
CA GLN A 216 4.00 -8.67 0.94
C GLN A 216 3.24 -7.56 0.19
N LEU A 217 3.92 -6.48 -0.20
CA LEU A 217 3.29 -5.37 -0.94
C LEU A 217 3.03 -5.71 -2.41
N TRP A 218 3.68 -6.73 -2.97
CA TRP A 218 3.39 -7.22 -4.32
C TRP A 218 2.14 -8.08 -4.39
N LYS A 219 1.61 -8.52 -3.24
CA LYS A 219 0.35 -9.25 -3.20
C LYS A 219 -0.79 -8.31 -3.62
N PRO A 220 -1.62 -8.67 -4.61
CA PRO A 220 -2.83 -7.92 -4.92
C PRO A 220 -3.72 -7.87 -3.69
N LYS A 221 -4.15 -6.66 -3.31
CA LYS A 221 -5.09 -6.46 -2.20
C LYS A 221 -6.44 -6.17 -2.80
N THR A 222 -7.43 -7.03 -2.49
CA THR A 222 -8.81 -6.82 -2.90
C THR A 222 -9.26 -5.39 -2.58
N SER A 223 -9.95 -4.78 -3.53
CA SER A 223 -10.53 -3.46 -3.35
C SER A 223 -11.55 -3.50 -2.20
N LEU A 224 -11.81 -2.35 -1.56
CA LEU A 224 -12.78 -2.29 -0.47
C LEU A 224 -14.17 -2.69 -0.97
N GLU A 225 -14.54 -2.36 -2.21
CA GLU A 225 -15.80 -2.79 -2.85
C GLU A 225 -16.03 -4.30 -2.70
N GLN A 226 -14.99 -5.10 -2.96
CA GLN A 226 -15.07 -6.56 -2.91
C GLN A 226 -14.76 -7.15 -1.53
N THR A 227 -14.32 -6.31 -0.59
CA THR A 227 -13.89 -6.75 0.74
C THR A 227 -15.04 -6.61 1.74
N PRO A 228 -15.58 -7.70 2.31
CA PRO A 228 -16.62 -7.62 3.32
C PRO A 228 -16.11 -6.94 4.60
N ALA A 229 -16.98 -6.23 5.32
CA ALA A 229 -16.62 -5.53 6.56
C ALA A 229 -16.00 -6.46 7.64
N THR A 230 -16.30 -7.76 7.60
CA THR A 230 -15.71 -8.76 8.50
C THR A 230 -14.19 -8.95 8.31
N PHE A 231 -13.63 -8.52 7.17
CA PHE A 231 -12.20 -8.66 6.83
C PHE A 231 -11.37 -7.45 7.28
N ASN A 232 -11.48 -7.12 8.57
CA ASN A 232 -10.85 -5.96 9.20
C ASN A 232 -9.36 -5.75 8.86
N ARG A 233 -8.56 -6.82 8.93
CA ARG A 233 -7.12 -6.73 8.59
C ARG A 233 -6.87 -6.26 7.15
N VAL A 234 -7.64 -6.78 6.19
CA VAL A 234 -7.52 -6.42 4.78
C VAL A 234 -7.91 -4.96 4.57
N ILE A 235 -9.00 -4.52 5.19
CA ILE A 235 -9.49 -3.14 5.11
C ILE A 235 -8.44 -2.17 5.68
N LYS A 236 -7.88 -2.47 6.84
CA LYS A 236 -6.80 -1.67 7.46
C LYS A 236 -5.57 -1.57 6.56
N GLU A 237 -5.15 -2.69 5.97
CA GLU A 237 -4.01 -2.72 5.08
C GLU A 237 -4.27 -1.92 3.79
N ARG A 238 -5.48 -1.99 3.23
CA ARG A 238 -5.88 -1.25 2.03
C ARG A 238 -5.94 0.27 2.29
N ILE A 239 -6.56 0.70 3.39
CA ILE A 239 -6.57 2.11 3.82
C ILE A 239 -5.13 2.61 4.06
N LYS A 240 -4.29 1.82 4.73
CA LYS A 240 -2.88 2.19 4.96
C LYS A 240 -2.11 2.38 3.65
N LEU A 241 -2.37 1.56 2.63
CA LEU A 241 -1.77 1.75 1.30
C LEU A 241 -2.23 3.04 0.65
N ALA A 242 -3.54 3.34 0.72
CA ALA A 242 -4.12 4.54 0.14
C ALA A 242 -3.58 5.84 0.75
N VAL A 243 -3.13 5.81 2.01
CA VAL A 243 -2.45 6.97 2.62
C VAL A 243 -1.02 7.07 2.07
N PRO A 244 -0.63 8.19 1.43
CA PRO A 244 0.74 8.37 0.94
C PRO A 244 1.75 8.36 2.09
N GLU A 245 2.95 7.84 1.85
CA GLU A 245 3.97 7.63 2.90
C GLU A 245 4.30 8.91 3.68
N ALA A 246 4.36 10.05 3.00
CA ALA A 246 4.62 11.37 3.61
C ALA A 246 3.56 11.79 4.65
N PHE A 247 2.35 11.21 4.60
CA PHE A 247 1.28 11.48 5.54
C PHE A 247 1.07 10.35 6.55
N ARG A 248 1.77 9.21 6.46
CA ARG A 248 1.55 8.10 7.39
C ARG A 248 2.08 8.43 8.78
N LEU A 249 1.35 8.01 9.81
CA LEU A 249 1.90 8.01 11.17
C LEU A 249 3.04 6.99 11.28
N ASN A 250 4.12 7.39 11.96
CA ASN A 250 5.32 6.55 12.17
C ASN A 250 5.18 5.58 13.34
N TYR A 251 4.01 5.49 13.97
CA TYR A 251 3.75 4.64 15.13
C TYR A 251 3.17 3.30 14.68
N SER A 252 3.69 2.19 15.23
CA SER A 252 3.24 0.84 14.85
C SER A 252 1.89 0.45 15.45
N ASP A 253 1.42 1.15 16.49
CA ASP A 253 0.21 0.81 17.24
C ASP A 253 -1.07 1.44 16.67
N ARG A 254 -0.98 2.40 15.73
CA ARG A 254 -2.13 3.16 15.22
C ARG A 254 -2.06 3.42 13.73
N ASN A 255 -3.22 3.35 13.08
CA ASN A 255 -3.39 3.83 11.71
C ASN A 255 -3.91 5.27 11.74
N GLY A 256 -3.38 6.12 10.86
CA GLY A 256 -3.78 7.51 10.78
C GLY A 256 -2.91 8.34 9.85
N LEU A 257 -3.21 9.64 9.82
CA LEU A 257 -2.51 10.64 9.01
C LEU A 257 -1.83 11.69 9.89
N VAL A 258 -0.69 12.19 9.44
CA VAL A 258 -0.01 13.38 9.99
C VAL A 258 -0.68 14.64 9.44
N LEU A 259 -1.00 15.59 10.33
CA LEU A 259 -1.60 16.88 9.99
C LEU A 259 -0.55 17.99 10.10
N ASN A 260 0.24 18.21 9.05
CA ASN A 260 1.33 19.21 9.06
C ASN A 260 0.85 20.66 8.88
N GLU A 261 -0.35 20.86 8.33
CA GLU A 261 -0.85 22.17 7.92
C GLU A 261 -1.79 22.82 8.97
N VAL A 262 -2.10 22.11 10.05
CA VAL A 262 -2.99 22.61 11.11
C VAL A 262 -2.21 22.76 12.41
N SER A 263 -2.33 23.94 13.03
CA SER A 263 -1.59 24.24 14.27
C SER A 263 -2.34 23.83 15.55
N TRP A 264 -3.59 23.38 15.42
CA TRP A 264 -4.46 23.01 16.53
C TRP A 264 -4.53 21.49 16.77
N ALA A 265 -4.03 20.66 15.85
CA ALA A 265 -3.87 19.21 15.99
C ALA A 265 -2.67 18.76 15.16
N ASN A 266 -2.15 17.55 15.39
CA ASN A 266 -0.99 17.04 14.63
C ASN A 266 -1.27 15.70 13.95
N GLU A 267 -2.37 15.04 14.28
CA GLU A 267 -2.70 13.71 13.80
C GLU A 267 -4.20 13.54 13.65
N LEU A 268 -4.57 12.77 12.63
CA LEU A 268 -5.89 12.19 12.46
C LEU A 268 -5.74 10.68 12.64
N ILE A 269 -6.52 10.09 13.54
CA ILE A 269 -6.47 8.66 13.87
C ILE A 269 -7.66 7.97 13.22
N ILE A 270 -7.43 6.81 12.63
CA ILE A 270 -8.46 6.00 11.98
C ILE A 270 -8.78 4.81 12.86
N TYR A 271 -10.03 4.74 13.33
CA TYR A 271 -10.58 3.61 14.07
C TYR A 271 -11.58 2.84 13.20
N ASP A 272 -11.58 1.53 13.36
CA ASP A 272 -12.44 0.61 12.64
C ASP A 272 -13.56 0.09 13.55
N TYR A 273 -14.80 0.33 13.15
CA TYR A 273 -15.99 -0.19 13.82
C TYR A 273 -16.75 -1.12 12.89
N LEU A 274 -16.02 -2.06 12.30
CA LEU A 274 -16.48 -2.91 11.21
C LEU A 274 -17.31 -4.12 11.66
N ALA A 275 -17.29 -4.46 12.95
CA ALA A 275 -18.06 -5.57 13.52
C ALA A 275 -19.48 -5.17 13.99
N LYS A 276 -19.90 -3.91 13.75
CA LYS A 276 -21.23 -3.40 14.11
C LYS A 276 -22.26 -3.75 13.03
N GLU A 277 -23.56 -3.69 13.37
CA GLU A 277 -24.66 -3.83 12.39
C GLU A 277 -24.52 -2.86 11.22
N ASN A 278 -24.11 -1.62 11.52
CA ASN A 278 -23.72 -0.61 10.53
C ASN A 278 -22.20 -0.42 10.59
N PRO A 279 -21.43 -1.10 9.71
CA PRO A 279 -19.98 -1.03 9.73
C PRO A 279 -19.51 0.36 9.30
N THR A 280 -18.68 0.98 10.15
CA THR A 280 -18.16 2.33 9.95
C THR A 280 -16.66 2.38 10.15
N ILE A 281 -16.01 3.33 9.49
CA ILE A 281 -14.66 3.78 9.81
C ILE A 281 -14.78 5.15 10.44
N GLN A 282 -14.22 5.31 11.63
CA GLN A 282 -14.20 6.58 12.34
C GLN A 282 -12.87 7.28 12.12
N PHE A 283 -12.95 8.56 11.78
CA PHE A 283 -11.81 9.46 11.67
C PHE A 283 -11.87 10.40 12.86
N SER A 284 -10.84 10.36 13.70
CA SER A 284 -10.81 11.09 14.97
C SER A 284 -9.61 12.02 15.03
N VAL A 285 -9.86 13.26 15.42
CA VAL A 285 -8.82 14.27 15.66
C VAL A 285 -8.97 14.79 17.08
N TYR A 286 -7.83 15.15 17.69
CA TYR A 286 -7.79 15.71 19.05
C TYR A 286 -7.28 17.17 19.01
N PRO A 287 -8.15 18.15 18.73
CA PRO A 287 -7.78 19.56 18.77
C PRO A 287 -7.33 19.96 20.19
N ALA A 288 -6.26 20.74 20.29
CA ALA A 288 -5.68 21.20 21.56
C ALA A 288 -5.15 20.05 22.47
N ASN A 289 -4.62 19.00 21.85
CA ASN A 289 -3.98 17.87 22.53
C ASN A 289 -2.74 18.24 23.38
N THR A 290 -2.26 19.47 23.23
CA THR A 290 -1.21 20.12 24.02
C THR A 290 -1.61 21.56 24.36
N LYS A 291 -1.00 22.16 25.40
CA LYS A 291 -1.20 23.59 25.70
C LYS A 291 -0.88 24.50 24.52
N ALA A 292 0.17 24.22 23.76
CA ALA A 292 0.57 25.05 22.62
C ALA A 292 -0.51 25.05 21.52
N GLN A 293 -1.04 23.88 21.18
CA GLN A 293 -2.18 23.76 20.26
C GLN A 293 -3.43 24.45 20.84
N GLY A 294 -3.68 24.30 22.15
CA GLY A 294 -4.78 24.99 22.83
C GLY A 294 -4.70 26.51 22.73
N GLN A 295 -3.51 27.12 22.79
CA GLN A 295 -3.37 28.57 22.64
C GLN A 295 -3.92 29.06 21.29
N VAL A 296 -3.80 28.27 20.22
CA VAL A 296 -4.34 28.61 18.89
C VAL A 296 -5.87 28.73 18.94
N ILE A 297 -6.53 27.89 19.71
CA ILE A 297 -8.00 27.82 19.83
C ILE A 297 -8.49 28.88 20.82
N PHE A 298 -8.00 28.84 22.06
CA PHE A 298 -8.50 29.65 23.17
C PHE A 298 -8.06 31.12 23.12
N ASN A 299 -7.06 31.51 22.32
CA ASN A 299 -6.74 32.94 22.15
C ASN A 299 -7.70 33.66 21.21
N LYS A 300 -8.43 32.93 20.35
CA LYS A 300 -9.31 33.51 19.33
C LYS A 300 -10.73 33.81 19.83
N SER A 301 -11.20 33.10 20.85
CA SER A 301 -12.54 33.25 21.42
C SER A 301 -12.51 33.01 22.93
N GLU A 302 -13.42 33.67 23.66
CA GLU A 302 -13.63 33.40 25.08
C GLU A 302 -14.17 31.98 25.31
N ASN A 303 -15.10 31.54 24.45
CA ASN A 303 -15.68 30.20 24.42
C ASN A 303 -15.51 29.64 23.01
N PRO A 304 -14.50 28.80 22.76
CA PRO A 304 -14.30 28.23 21.42
C PRO A 304 -15.44 27.30 21.04
N ILE A 305 -15.98 27.46 19.84
CA ILE A 305 -17.04 26.61 19.30
C ILE A 305 -16.43 25.78 18.17
N ILE A 306 -16.56 24.46 18.29
CA ILE A 306 -16.14 23.52 17.23
C ILE A 306 -17.29 23.37 16.24
N LYS A 307 -16.96 23.35 14.94
CA LYS A 307 -17.94 23.08 13.88
C LYS A 307 -18.53 21.68 14.09
N LYS A 308 -19.85 21.58 13.97
CA LYS A 308 -20.59 20.32 14.10
C LYS A 308 -20.78 19.58 12.78
N GLU A 309 -20.26 20.14 11.68
CA GLU A 309 -20.37 19.56 10.34
C GLU A 309 -19.07 19.77 9.57
N LEU A 310 -18.69 18.75 8.80
CA LEU A 310 -17.59 18.75 7.86
C LEU A 310 -18.09 18.30 6.49
N ILE A 311 -17.71 18.99 5.42
CA ILE A 311 -18.09 18.61 4.05
C ILE A 311 -16.90 17.92 3.41
N ILE A 312 -17.05 16.64 3.07
CA ILE A 312 -16.02 15.85 2.38
C ILE A 312 -16.56 15.51 1.00
N MET A 313 -15.89 15.99 -0.05
CA MET A 313 -16.31 15.79 -1.45
C MET A 313 -17.80 16.12 -1.69
N GLY A 314 -18.29 17.19 -1.06
CA GLY A 314 -19.68 17.64 -1.17
C GLY A 314 -20.69 16.89 -0.28
N ILE A 315 -20.25 15.89 0.49
CA ILE A 315 -21.10 15.14 1.43
C ILE A 315 -20.93 15.73 2.83
N PRO A 316 -22.01 16.20 3.49
CA PRO A 316 -21.96 16.69 4.85
C PRO A 316 -21.90 15.52 5.85
N TYR A 317 -20.93 15.58 6.75
CA TYR A 317 -20.75 14.66 7.87
C TYR A 317 -20.92 15.39 9.19
N GLN A 318 -21.75 14.83 10.07
CA GLN A 318 -21.88 15.34 11.43
C GLN A 318 -20.62 15.01 12.22
N VAL A 319 -20.06 16.03 12.88
CA VAL A 319 -18.89 15.93 13.74
C VAL A 319 -19.38 15.71 15.17
N GLU A 320 -19.08 14.54 15.72
CA GLU A 320 -19.24 14.25 17.14
C GLU A 320 -18.15 14.99 17.90
N VAL A 321 -18.54 15.85 18.85
CA VAL A 321 -17.59 16.64 19.66
C VAL A 321 -17.79 16.30 21.12
N ASN A 322 -16.72 15.81 21.76
CA ASN A 322 -16.64 15.64 23.20
C ASN A 322 -15.51 16.51 23.77
N TYR A 323 -15.65 16.93 25.02
CA TYR A 323 -14.56 17.57 25.76
C TYR A 323 -13.59 16.50 26.26
N HIS A 324 -12.29 16.76 26.13
CA HIS A 324 -11.21 15.84 26.49
C HIS A 324 -10.14 16.55 27.33
N LEU A 325 -10.13 16.30 28.64
CA LEU A 325 -9.04 16.77 29.49
C LEU A 325 -7.92 15.74 29.53
N LYS A 326 -6.77 16.06 28.95
CA LYS A 326 -5.63 15.15 28.85
C LYS A 326 -4.56 15.43 29.91
N PHE A 327 -4.05 14.37 30.52
CA PHE A 327 -2.92 14.44 31.44
C PHE A 327 -1.71 13.71 30.85
N SER A 328 -0.59 14.43 30.79
CA SER A 328 0.69 13.90 30.30
C SER A 328 1.84 14.22 31.24
N SER A 329 2.92 13.44 31.18
CA SER A 329 4.17 13.74 31.90
C SER A 329 5.35 13.36 31.00
N PHE A 330 6.33 14.26 30.87
CA PHE A 330 7.47 14.07 29.95
C PHE A 330 7.04 13.67 28.53
N GLN A 331 6.02 14.35 27.99
CA GLN A 331 5.43 14.11 26.67
C GLN A 331 4.73 12.74 26.50
N SER A 332 4.58 11.96 27.57
CA SER A 332 3.83 10.70 27.55
C SER A 332 2.45 10.87 28.18
N PHE A 333 1.42 10.44 27.46
CA PHE A 333 0.05 10.34 27.96
C PHE A 333 -0.04 9.30 29.09
N PHE A 334 -0.82 9.57 30.14
CA PHE A 334 -1.05 8.57 31.19
C PHE A 334 -2.50 8.45 31.68
N THR A 335 -3.35 9.47 31.50
CA THR A 335 -4.79 9.41 31.76
C THR A 335 -5.54 10.60 31.14
N SER A 336 -6.87 10.53 31.10
CA SER A 336 -7.77 11.56 30.58
C SER A 336 -9.13 11.56 31.26
N ILE A 337 -9.91 12.63 31.04
CA ILE A 337 -11.35 12.70 31.32
C ILE A 337 -12.06 13.08 30.02
N ASP A 338 -12.90 12.19 29.51
CA ASP A 338 -13.82 12.45 28.40
C ASP A 338 -15.22 12.74 28.94
N PHE A 339 -15.85 13.82 28.50
CA PHE A 339 -17.16 14.26 28.98
C PHE A 339 -17.89 15.15 27.97
N ASN A 340 -19.18 15.40 28.22
CA ASN A 340 -20.01 16.33 27.46
C ASN A 340 -20.71 17.33 28.41
N GLU A 341 -21.51 18.23 27.86
CA GLU A 341 -22.21 19.29 28.62
C GLU A 341 -23.14 18.71 29.71
N ASN A 342 -23.71 17.51 29.51
CA ASN A 342 -24.60 16.89 30.48
C ASN A 342 -23.87 16.41 31.74
N ASP A 343 -22.54 16.29 31.70
CA ASP A 343 -21.71 15.87 32.83
C ASP A 343 -21.34 17.04 33.76
N LEU A 344 -21.68 18.27 33.38
CA LEU A 344 -21.26 19.50 34.05
C LEU A 344 -22.34 20.09 34.98
N LEU A 345 -21.92 20.50 36.17
CA LEU A 345 -22.71 21.29 37.13
C LEU A 345 -22.71 22.78 36.76
N LYS A 346 -21.59 23.26 36.19
CA LYS A 346 -21.41 24.65 35.71
C LYS A 346 -20.78 24.61 34.32
N ASP A 347 -21.32 25.42 33.41
CA ASP A 347 -20.86 25.55 32.03
C ASP A 347 -20.75 27.05 31.68
N PRO A 348 -19.76 27.50 30.88
CA PRO A 348 -18.69 26.74 30.21
C PRO A 348 -17.48 26.38 31.06
N ILE A 349 -17.03 25.12 31.02
CA ILE A 349 -15.71 24.71 31.56
C ILE A 349 -14.57 25.08 30.61
N TYR A 350 -14.80 25.05 29.29
CA TYR A 350 -13.83 25.37 28.25
C TYR A 350 -13.85 26.86 27.89
N THR A 351 -13.46 27.69 28.85
CA THR A 351 -13.25 29.14 28.65
C THR A 351 -11.77 29.47 28.46
N ARG A 352 -11.49 30.60 27.82
CA ARG A 352 -10.13 31.13 27.70
C ARG A 352 -9.49 31.38 29.06
N ASP A 353 -10.25 31.86 30.03
CA ASP A 353 -9.77 32.11 31.39
C ASP A 353 -9.41 30.81 32.12
N ASN A 354 -10.29 29.79 32.06
CA ASN A 354 -10.01 28.48 32.64
C ASN A 354 -8.80 27.83 31.96
N PHE A 355 -8.70 27.92 30.63
CA PHE A 355 -7.55 27.43 29.88
C PHE A 355 -6.25 28.12 30.32
N LYS A 356 -6.21 29.45 30.37
CA LYS A 356 -5.01 30.20 30.79
C LYS A 356 -4.58 29.84 32.21
N LYS A 357 -5.56 29.68 33.12
CA LYS A 357 -5.31 29.38 34.53
C LYS A 357 -4.86 27.94 34.75
N TYR A 358 -5.54 26.96 34.14
CA TYR A 358 -5.40 25.53 34.48
C TYR A 358 -4.65 24.69 33.43
N ALA A 359 -4.50 25.13 32.18
CA ALA A 359 -3.71 24.38 31.19
C ALA A 359 -2.19 24.50 31.39
N GLY A 360 -1.46 23.44 31.05
CA GLY A 360 -0.01 23.34 31.15
C GLY A 360 0.47 22.63 32.39
N ARG A 361 1.72 22.91 32.76
CA ARG A 361 2.44 22.24 33.82
C ARG A 361 1.83 22.50 35.20
N ARG A 362 1.64 21.42 35.96
CA ARG A 362 1.13 21.37 37.33
C ARG A 362 2.11 20.63 38.23
N LEU A 363 2.63 21.33 39.23
CA LEU A 363 3.63 20.86 40.16
C LEU A 363 2.98 20.39 41.45
N ARG A 364 3.38 19.21 41.93
CA ARG A 364 2.86 18.63 43.18
C ARG A 364 3.11 19.53 44.39
N ASN A 365 4.28 20.16 44.43
CA ASN A 365 4.76 20.94 45.59
C ASN A 365 4.19 22.37 45.64
N ASN A 366 3.46 22.82 44.63
CA ASN A 366 2.93 24.19 44.55
C ASN A 366 1.41 24.25 44.77
N ASN A 367 0.80 23.22 45.37
CA ASN A 367 -0.66 23.07 45.50
C ASN A 367 -1.45 23.02 44.18
N ASP A 368 -0.81 23.11 43.00
CA ASP A 368 -1.48 23.03 41.70
C ASP A 368 -2.40 21.80 41.56
N TRP A 369 -2.03 20.67 42.16
CA TRP A 369 -2.81 19.44 42.11
C TRP A 369 -4.11 19.53 42.90
N LEU A 370 -4.10 20.28 44.01
CA LEU A 370 -5.29 20.56 44.80
C LEU A 370 -6.17 21.60 44.08
N GLU A 371 -5.56 22.60 43.45
CA GLU A 371 -6.31 23.58 42.64
C GLU A 371 -7.06 22.94 41.48
N VAL A 372 -6.42 21.98 40.78
CA VAL A 372 -7.05 21.21 39.71
C VAL A 372 -8.20 20.34 40.25
N GLN A 373 -8.04 19.72 41.41
CA GLN A 373 -9.12 18.95 42.07
C GLN A 373 -10.31 19.85 42.39
N ASN A 374 -10.07 20.98 43.03
CA ASN A 374 -11.12 21.92 43.41
C ASN A 374 -11.83 22.49 42.17
N PHE A 375 -11.08 22.75 41.10
CA PHE A 375 -11.64 23.17 39.82
C PHE A 375 -12.59 22.09 39.26
N PHE A 376 -12.18 20.83 39.21
CA PHE A 376 -13.06 19.76 38.72
C PHE A 376 -14.26 19.51 39.63
N ASP A 377 -14.10 19.55 40.96
CA ASP A 377 -15.21 19.42 41.91
C ASP A 377 -16.25 20.53 41.81
N GLN A 378 -15.83 21.72 41.38
CA GLN A 378 -16.73 22.85 41.16
C GLN A 378 -17.54 22.71 39.86
N TYR A 379 -16.98 22.07 38.83
CA TYR A 379 -17.54 22.07 37.48
C TYR A 379 -18.23 20.76 37.10
N PHE A 380 -17.79 19.60 37.58
CA PHE A 380 -18.44 18.32 37.29
C PHE A 380 -19.60 18.03 38.25
N LYS A 381 -20.65 17.37 37.74
CA LYS A 381 -21.73 16.91 38.60
C LYS A 381 -21.25 15.79 39.54
N PRO A 382 -21.77 15.67 40.77
CA PRO A 382 -21.37 14.61 41.70
C PRO A 382 -21.55 13.19 41.16
N GLU A 383 -22.57 12.96 40.32
CA GLU A 383 -22.81 11.68 39.64
C GLU A 383 -21.77 11.34 38.56
N PHE A 384 -21.10 12.36 38.01
CA PHE A 384 -19.99 12.20 37.09
C PHE A 384 -18.69 12.12 37.90
N ASP A 385 -18.41 10.95 38.48
CA ASP A 385 -17.20 10.66 39.27
C ASP A 385 -15.92 10.77 38.42
N TRP A 386 -15.47 12.01 38.20
CA TRP A 386 -14.34 12.35 37.35
C TRP A 386 -13.05 11.72 37.87
N ARG A 387 -12.92 11.53 39.19
CA ARG A 387 -11.75 10.90 39.82
C ARG A 387 -11.63 9.45 39.40
N LYS A 388 -12.74 8.71 39.38
CA LYS A 388 -12.76 7.33 38.90
C LYS A 388 -12.51 7.26 37.40
N LYS A 389 -13.11 8.16 36.61
CA LYS A 389 -12.94 8.21 35.14
C LYS A 389 -11.48 8.31 34.71
N CYS A 390 -10.68 9.16 35.38
CA CYS A 390 -9.25 9.28 35.10
C CYS A 390 -8.34 8.47 36.03
N ASN A 391 -8.91 7.66 36.94
CA ASN A 391 -8.19 6.94 37.98
C ASN A 391 -7.20 7.84 38.75
N TRP A 392 -7.68 9.01 39.18
CA TRP A 392 -6.89 10.09 39.79
C TRP A 392 -6.00 9.60 40.92
N GLN A 393 -6.56 8.76 41.81
CA GLN A 393 -5.83 8.27 42.98
C GLN A 393 -4.59 7.47 42.59
N ASN A 394 -4.69 6.53 41.65
CA ASN A 394 -3.56 5.67 41.30
C ASN A 394 -2.64 6.30 40.24
N LYS A 395 -3.22 7.00 39.25
CA LYS A 395 -2.47 7.53 38.10
C LYS A 395 -1.81 8.87 38.41
N VAL A 396 -2.35 9.66 39.34
CA VAL A 396 -1.82 10.98 39.72
C VAL A 396 -1.27 10.96 41.15
N ILE A 397 -2.11 10.80 42.17
CA ILE A 397 -1.72 10.98 43.59
C ILE A 397 -0.71 9.93 44.06
N GLY A 398 -1.02 8.66 43.84
CA GLY A 398 -0.20 7.50 44.19
C GLY A 398 0.94 7.23 43.21
N SER A 399 1.13 8.11 42.22
CA SER A 399 2.26 7.99 41.30
C SER A 399 3.52 8.68 41.84
N ASN A 400 4.68 8.23 41.36
CA ASN A 400 5.97 8.86 41.66
C ASN A 400 6.22 10.16 40.87
N ARG A 401 5.18 10.73 40.24
CA ARG A 401 5.30 11.97 39.46
C ARG A 401 5.38 13.17 40.40
N SER A 402 6.31 14.08 40.12
CA SER A 402 6.38 15.41 40.74
C SER A 402 5.61 16.48 39.96
N ARG A 403 5.26 16.17 38.70
CA ARG A 403 4.54 17.07 37.79
C ARG A 403 3.74 16.31 36.73
N PHE A 404 2.70 16.97 36.22
CA PHE A 404 2.01 16.62 34.98
C PHE A 404 1.68 17.88 34.18
N ASP A 405 1.36 17.73 32.90
CA ASP A 405 0.82 18.78 32.05
C ASP A 405 -0.67 18.47 31.78
N LEU A 406 -1.54 19.46 31.99
CA LEU A 406 -2.98 19.38 31.69
C LEU A 406 -3.27 20.09 30.36
N SER A 407 -3.96 19.42 29.45
CA SER A 407 -4.43 20.04 28.19
C SER A 407 -5.95 20.02 28.13
N PHE A 408 -6.55 21.15 27.77
CA PHE A 408 -7.96 21.27 27.42
C PHE A 408 -8.08 20.96 25.94
N SER A 409 -8.47 19.73 25.62
CA SER A 409 -8.54 19.20 24.26
C SER A 409 -10.00 18.90 23.91
N TYR A 410 -10.28 18.76 22.64
CA TYR A 410 -11.51 18.15 22.17
C TYR A 410 -11.19 16.75 21.67
N ALA A 411 -12.20 15.88 21.69
CA ALA A 411 -12.22 14.64 20.91
C ALA A 411 -13.29 14.83 19.84
N CYS A 412 -12.85 15.04 18.60
CA CYS A 412 -13.72 15.27 17.47
C CYS A 412 -13.65 14.06 16.54
N SER A 413 -14.80 13.51 16.18
CA SER A 413 -14.86 12.35 15.29
C SER A 413 -15.96 12.47 14.26
N ILE A 414 -15.70 11.91 13.08
CA ILE A 414 -16.72 11.61 12.08
C ILE A 414 -16.77 10.11 11.87
N ASN A 415 -17.97 9.58 11.68
CA ASN A 415 -18.18 8.18 11.32
C ASN A 415 -18.56 8.13 9.84
N ILE A 416 -17.76 7.43 9.05
CA ILE A 416 -18.00 7.21 7.62
C ILE A 416 -18.48 5.78 7.45
N ASP A 417 -19.64 5.61 6.83
CA ASP A 417 -20.16 4.29 6.49
C ASP A 417 -19.16 3.56 5.60
N TYR A 418 -18.88 2.31 5.93
CA TYR A 418 -17.94 1.50 5.16
C TYR A 418 -18.38 1.40 3.70
N LYS A 419 -19.68 1.33 3.43
CA LYS A 419 -20.25 1.33 2.08
C LYS A 419 -19.89 2.57 1.27
N ASN A 420 -19.69 3.73 1.92
CA ASN A 420 -19.26 4.92 1.22
C ASN A 420 -17.79 4.79 0.79
N LEU A 421 -16.92 4.34 1.70
CA LEU A 421 -15.51 4.06 1.39
C LEU A 421 -15.36 3.03 0.24
N GLN A 422 -16.24 2.02 0.18
CA GLN A 422 -16.25 1.04 -0.89
C GLN A 422 -16.47 1.67 -2.28
N GLN A 423 -17.24 2.74 -2.39
CA GLN A 423 -17.51 3.43 -3.67
C GLN A 423 -16.26 4.17 -4.19
N HIS A 424 -15.31 4.46 -3.31
CA HIS A 424 -14.06 5.14 -3.63
C HIS A 424 -12.89 4.17 -3.85
N ASP A 425 -13.09 2.85 -3.69
CA ASP A 425 -12.08 1.82 -3.95
C ASP A 425 -12.72 0.60 -4.61
N THR A 426 -12.91 0.71 -5.93
CA THR A 426 -13.50 -0.34 -6.79
C THR A 426 -12.43 -1.14 -7.52
N ASP A 427 -11.32 -0.50 -7.87
CA ASP A 427 -10.22 -1.11 -8.64
C ASP A 427 -9.11 -1.62 -7.71
N VAL A 428 -8.62 -2.83 -7.93
CA VAL A 428 -7.54 -3.43 -7.14
C VAL A 428 -6.21 -2.72 -7.40
N ASP A 429 -5.99 -2.20 -8.60
CA ASP A 429 -4.72 -1.64 -9.05
C ASP A 429 -4.68 -0.10 -8.97
N ASP A 430 -5.82 0.55 -8.75
CA ASP A 430 -5.93 2.01 -8.59
C ASP A 430 -6.47 2.42 -7.21
N LEU A 431 -5.62 3.06 -6.42
CA LEU A 431 -5.95 3.63 -5.11
C LEU A 431 -6.33 5.11 -5.16
N SER A 432 -6.23 5.77 -6.32
CA SER A 432 -6.22 7.23 -6.43
C SER A 432 -7.49 7.87 -5.84
N LYS A 433 -8.66 7.30 -6.12
CA LYS A 433 -9.94 7.80 -5.59
C LYS A 433 -10.05 7.63 -4.07
N LEU A 434 -9.57 6.51 -3.53
CA LEU A 434 -9.54 6.29 -2.08
C LEU A 434 -8.55 7.24 -1.42
N THR A 435 -7.38 7.45 -2.03
CA THR A 435 -6.39 8.42 -1.58
C THR A 435 -6.96 9.83 -1.54
N GLU A 436 -7.59 10.29 -2.63
CA GLU A 436 -8.24 11.59 -2.71
C GLU A 436 -9.28 11.76 -1.60
N TYR A 437 -10.15 10.77 -1.42
CA TYR A 437 -11.18 10.78 -0.39
C TYR A 437 -10.58 10.89 1.03
N LEU A 438 -9.55 10.09 1.34
CA LEU A 438 -8.89 10.10 2.66
C LEU A 438 -8.16 11.41 2.93
N LEU A 439 -7.58 12.04 1.91
CA LEU A 439 -6.91 13.34 2.03
C LEU A 439 -7.91 14.49 2.16
N ALA A 440 -9.07 14.41 1.51
CA ALA A 440 -10.15 15.38 1.70
C ALA A 440 -10.69 15.39 3.14
N VAL A 441 -10.63 14.27 3.86
CA VAL A 441 -11.01 14.20 5.29
C VAL A 441 -10.04 14.98 6.19
N LYS A 442 -8.79 15.21 5.74
CA LYS A 442 -7.77 15.96 6.48
C LYS A 442 -8.01 17.48 6.44
N GLU A 443 -8.68 17.99 5.42
CA GLU A 443 -9.00 19.41 5.21
C GLU A 443 -10.23 19.85 6.02
#